data_AF-A0A9E3KNQ0-F1
#
_entry.id   AF-A0A9E3KNQ0-F1
#
_cell.length_a   1.000
_cell.length_b   1.000
_cell.length_c   1.000
_cell.angle_alpha   90.00
_cell.angle_beta   90.00
_cell.angle_gamma   90.00
#
_symmetry.space_group_name_H-M   'P 1'
#
loop_
_entity.id
_entity.type
_entity.pdbx_description
1 polymer ?
#
loop_
_entity_poly.entity_id
_entity_poly.type
_entity_poly.pdbx_seq_one_letter_code
_entity_poly.pdbx_strand_id
1 'polypeptide(L)'
;MKKLITTALLSLLCFIALAQSPQSFEYQAVVRDASGNILVSQAVGVQITLKQGSTSGTNVYQETFSSTTNLYGLVNLQIGTGTTGDDFNTIDWANGPYFVEVALDVTGGTSYSVMGTSQLLSVPYALHAKTVETYDACSLFNYYYADRDGDGFGDSYNLVFACTQPTGYVTDNTDCNDNNSNSNPNATEICDNIDNNCDGQIDEGITLVLQYIDSDGDGYGDYNSPPSYFCTLEPGFSLTNDDCNDMDGSTNPGATEICGDGIDNDCDGTQDNGCCQYKYYLDFDLDGYGDENNSIISTLPTPPNGYVLIALDCDDNNNTIHPMTTEINGDGIDNDCWGGENVAASSVDTDNDGITDDYDCAPNDGNVYPGAIEACGAGVDINCDSFIPTYN
;
A
#
# COMPACT_ATOMS: atom_id res chain seq x y z
N MET A 1 -12.40 17.22 6.14
CA MET A 1 -13.81 17.70 6.16
C MET A 1 -14.03 19.03 6.87
N LYS A 2 -13.52 19.27 8.10
CA LYS A 2 -13.76 20.55 8.82
C LYS A 2 -13.20 21.81 8.12
N LYS A 3 -12.03 21.72 7.46
CA LYS A 3 -11.40 22.84 6.75
C LYS A 3 -12.16 23.26 5.47
N LEU A 4 -12.74 22.31 4.73
CA LEU A 4 -13.55 22.57 3.51
C LEU A 4 -14.86 23.29 3.84
N ILE A 5 -15.50 22.93 4.97
CA ILE A 5 -16.74 23.59 5.40
C ILE A 5 -16.45 25.04 5.79
N THR A 6 -15.32 25.33 6.46
CA THR A 6 -14.96 26.71 6.82
C THR A 6 -14.61 27.59 5.62
N THR A 7 -13.93 27.06 4.59
CA THR A 7 -13.68 27.82 3.36
C THR A 7 -14.96 28.05 2.56
N ALA A 8 -15.83 27.03 2.44
CA ALA A 8 -17.12 27.16 1.77
C ALA A 8 -18.04 28.17 2.46
N LEU A 9 -18.07 28.19 3.80
CA LEU A 9 -18.85 29.17 4.58
C LEU A 9 -18.31 30.59 4.38
N LEU A 10 -16.99 30.77 4.34
CA LEU A 10 -16.36 32.09 4.18
C LEU A 10 -16.54 32.65 2.77
N SER A 11 -16.51 31.80 1.74
CA SER A 11 -16.87 32.19 0.36
C SER A 11 -18.36 32.54 0.25
N LEU A 12 -19.25 31.79 0.92
CA LEU A 12 -20.69 32.07 0.89
C LEU A 12 -21.04 33.39 1.60
N LEU A 13 -20.32 33.74 2.67
CA LEU A 13 -20.45 35.01 3.39
C LEU A 13 -20.00 36.24 2.58
N CYS A 14 -19.12 36.07 1.59
CA CYS A 14 -18.71 37.16 0.69
C CYS A 14 -19.78 37.50 -0.37
N PHE A 15 -20.66 36.55 -0.73
CA PHE A 15 -21.69 36.76 -1.75
C PHE A 15 -22.94 37.52 -1.26
N ILE A 16 -23.08 37.79 0.05
CA ILE A 16 -24.31 38.37 0.62
C ILE A 16 -24.16 39.83 1.06
N ALA A 17 -22.98 40.44 0.87
CA ALA A 17 -22.79 41.86 1.09
C ALA A 17 -23.21 42.67 -0.14
N LEU A 18 -24.51 42.68 -0.45
CA LEU A 18 -25.05 43.70 -1.34
C LEU A 18 -25.03 45.02 -0.59
N ALA A 19 -23.98 45.81 -0.77
CA ALA A 19 -24.02 47.23 -0.44
C ALA A 19 -25.05 47.89 -1.37
N GLN A 20 -26.33 47.87 -0.98
CA GLN A 20 -27.34 48.61 -1.72
C GLN A 20 -27.16 50.09 -1.40
N SER A 21 -26.50 50.82 -2.30
CA SER A 21 -26.55 52.27 -2.26
C SER A 21 -28.02 52.67 -2.38
N PRO A 22 -28.55 53.54 -1.51
CA PRO A 22 -29.90 54.06 -1.66
C PRO A 22 -30.08 54.58 -3.08
N GLN A 23 -31.12 54.10 -3.79
CA GLN A 23 -31.45 54.48 -5.18
C GLN A 23 -32.12 55.85 -5.22
N SER A 24 -31.47 56.84 -4.61
CA SER A 24 -31.94 58.22 -4.49
C SER A 24 -30.81 59.12 -4.01
N PHE A 25 -30.98 60.43 -4.17
CA PHE A 25 -30.05 61.42 -3.62
C PHE A 25 -30.80 62.64 -3.05
N GLU A 26 -30.18 63.30 -2.08
CA GLU A 26 -30.77 64.45 -1.38
C GLU A 26 -30.67 65.74 -2.20
N TYR A 27 -31.73 66.54 -2.17
CA TYR A 27 -31.82 67.86 -2.76
C TYR A 27 -32.53 68.82 -1.80
N GLN A 28 -31.88 69.94 -1.48
CA GLN A 28 -32.45 70.96 -0.61
C GLN A 28 -32.58 72.29 -1.37
N ALA A 29 -33.72 72.97 -1.21
CA ALA A 29 -33.95 74.27 -1.82
C ALA A 29 -34.74 75.21 -0.91
N VAL A 30 -34.51 76.51 -1.06
CA VAL A 30 -35.33 77.57 -0.45
C VAL A 30 -36.38 78.02 -1.46
N VAL A 31 -37.65 77.95 -1.08
CA VAL A 31 -38.78 78.32 -1.92
C VAL A 31 -39.16 79.78 -1.70
N ARG A 32 -39.34 80.52 -2.80
CA ARG A 32 -39.71 81.93 -2.81
C ARG A 32 -40.92 82.18 -3.71
N ASP A 33 -41.68 83.22 -3.40
CA ASP A 33 -42.72 83.73 -4.30
C ASP A 33 -42.12 84.53 -5.47
N ALA A 34 -42.97 84.97 -6.41
CA ALA A 34 -42.56 85.77 -7.56
C ALA A 34 -41.97 87.15 -7.19
N SER A 35 -42.19 87.63 -5.96
CA SER A 35 -41.62 88.87 -5.44
C SER A 35 -40.28 88.63 -4.72
N GLY A 36 -39.84 87.37 -4.60
CA GLY A 36 -38.60 86.97 -3.92
C GLY A 36 -38.74 86.73 -2.42
N ASN A 37 -39.94 86.82 -1.84
CA ASN A 37 -40.17 86.53 -0.41
C ASN A 37 -40.13 85.03 -0.16
N ILE A 38 -39.58 84.61 0.98
CA ILE A 38 -39.59 83.20 1.38
C ILE A 38 -41.02 82.75 1.71
N LEU A 39 -41.40 81.56 1.24
CA LEU A 39 -42.69 80.96 1.58
C LEU A 39 -42.54 80.11 2.84
N VAL A 40 -43.09 80.54 3.97
CA VAL A 40 -42.92 79.85 5.26
C VAL A 40 -44.10 78.96 5.61
N SER A 41 -43.85 77.73 6.06
CA SER A 41 -44.90 76.78 6.48
C SER A 41 -46.02 76.59 5.45
N GLN A 42 -45.68 76.64 4.16
CA GLN A 42 -46.62 76.64 3.05
C GLN A 42 -46.51 75.36 2.25
N ALA A 43 -47.65 74.77 1.87
CA ALA A 43 -47.71 73.64 0.97
C ALA A 43 -47.29 74.08 -0.44
N VAL A 44 -46.37 73.33 -1.04
CA VAL A 44 -45.78 73.57 -2.36
C VAL A 44 -45.66 72.26 -3.12
N GLY A 45 -45.88 72.32 -4.43
CA GLY A 45 -45.62 71.23 -5.35
C GLY A 45 -44.27 71.43 -5.98
N VAL A 46 -43.40 70.42 -5.97
CA VAL A 46 -42.12 70.44 -6.69
C VAL A 46 -42.10 69.34 -7.73
N GLN A 47 -41.74 69.67 -8.96
CA GLN A 47 -41.46 68.71 -10.01
C GLN A 47 -39.95 68.72 -10.29
N ILE A 48 -39.36 67.53 -10.31
CA ILE A 48 -37.95 67.30 -10.63
C ILE A 48 -37.91 66.57 -11.96
N THR A 49 -37.11 67.07 -12.90
CA THR A 49 -36.84 66.41 -14.18
C THR A 49 -35.33 66.24 -14.37
N LEU A 50 -34.89 65.01 -14.58
CA LEU A 50 -33.52 64.70 -14.95
C LEU A 50 -33.38 64.72 -16.47
N LYS A 51 -32.40 65.47 -16.97
CA LYS A 51 -32.08 65.64 -18.38
C LYS A 51 -30.68 65.14 -18.70
N GLN A 52 -30.51 64.46 -19.83
CA GLN A 52 -29.21 63.97 -20.28
C GLN A 52 -28.57 64.90 -21.32
N GLY A 53 -27.26 65.12 -21.22
CA GLY A 53 -26.42 65.78 -22.23
C GLY A 53 -26.31 67.30 -22.09
N SER A 54 -27.42 68.02 -21.85
CA SER A 54 -27.41 69.49 -21.70
C SER A 54 -28.59 70.01 -20.87
N THR A 55 -28.61 71.31 -20.55
CA THR A 55 -29.73 71.98 -19.86
C THR A 55 -31.06 71.94 -20.64
N SER A 56 -31.03 71.64 -21.94
CA SER A 56 -32.22 71.42 -22.78
C SER A 56 -32.22 70.03 -23.42
N GLY A 57 -31.51 69.08 -22.82
CA GLY A 57 -31.39 67.71 -23.30
C GLY A 57 -32.65 66.87 -23.11
N THR A 58 -32.56 65.58 -23.43
CA THR A 58 -33.66 64.63 -23.32
C THR A 58 -34.04 64.38 -21.87
N ASN A 59 -35.33 64.44 -21.56
CA ASN A 59 -35.85 64.03 -20.25
C ASN A 59 -35.72 62.51 -20.10
N VAL A 60 -34.99 62.06 -19.08
CA VAL A 60 -34.78 60.63 -18.81
C VAL A 60 -35.55 60.14 -17.59
N TYR A 61 -35.97 61.06 -16.71
CA TYR A 61 -36.74 60.76 -15.52
C TYR A 61 -37.46 62.02 -15.03
N GLN A 62 -38.70 61.90 -14.58
CA GLN A 62 -39.46 62.99 -13.98
C GLN A 62 -40.26 62.51 -12.78
N GLU A 63 -40.25 63.24 -11.68
CA GLU A 63 -41.05 62.94 -10.49
C GLU A 63 -41.63 64.20 -9.86
N THR A 64 -42.61 64.01 -8.98
CA THR A 64 -43.31 65.08 -8.29
C THR A 64 -43.34 64.85 -6.78
N PHE A 65 -43.27 65.95 -6.03
CA PHE A 65 -43.33 65.98 -4.58
C PHE A 65 -44.39 66.99 -4.12
N SER A 66 -45.21 66.59 -3.15
CA SER A 66 -46.05 67.50 -2.39
C SER A 66 -45.39 67.71 -1.02
N SER A 67 -44.84 68.89 -0.78
CA SER A 67 -44.05 69.20 0.42
C SER A 67 -44.55 70.46 1.11
N THR A 68 -44.20 70.64 2.37
CA THR A 68 -44.47 71.87 3.11
C THR A 68 -43.14 72.52 3.48
N THR A 69 -42.96 73.78 3.11
CA THR A 69 -41.76 74.53 3.48
C THR A 69 -41.65 74.70 4.99
N ASN A 70 -40.44 74.78 5.54
CA ASN A 70 -40.26 75.09 6.97
C ASN A 70 -40.29 76.61 7.25
N LEU A 71 -39.99 77.02 8.49
CA LEU A 71 -39.95 78.43 8.91
C LEU A 71 -38.91 79.28 8.16
N TYR A 72 -37.97 78.66 7.46
CA TYR A 72 -36.94 79.31 6.64
C TYR A 72 -37.23 79.21 5.14
N GLY A 73 -38.40 78.66 4.77
CA GLY A 73 -38.77 78.42 3.38
C GLY A 73 -38.09 77.21 2.73
N LEU A 74 -37.44 76.34 3.50
CA LEU A 74 -36.70 75.19 2.96
C LEU A 74 -37.61 74.00 2.68
N VAL A 75 -37.31 73.29 1.60
CA VAL A 75 -37.77 71.92 1.30
C VAL A 75 -36.55 71.00 1.18
N ASN A 76 -36.68 69.79 1.72
CA ASN A 76 -35.73 68.69 1.55
C ASN A 76 -36.44 67.60 0.76
N LEU A 77 -35.84 67.20 -0.36
CA LEU A 77 -36.38 66.23 -1.28
C LEU A 77 -35.37 65.10 -1.45
N GLN A 78 -35.85 63.87 -1.44
CA GLN A 78 -35.06 62.72 -1.78
C GLN A 78 -35.41 62.33 -3.22
N ILE A 79 -34.60 62.79 -4.18
CA ILE A 79 -34.83 62.56 -5.61
C ILE A 79 -34.68 61.06 -5.90
N GLY A 80 -35.67 60.45 -6.55
CA GLY A 80 -35.80 59.01 -6.77
C GLY A 80 -36.86 58.32 -5.88
N THR A 81 -37.51 59.06 -4.98
CA THR A 81 -38.60 58.53 -4.12
C THR A 81 -39.93 59.26 -4.30
N GLY A 82 -40.00 60.24 -5.21
CA GLY A 82 -41.21 61.00 -5.50
C GLY A 82 -42.26 60.20 -6.26
N THR A 83 -43.41 60.83 -6.51
CA THR A 83 -44.46 60.24 -7.33
C THR A 83 -44.08 60.39 -8.80
N THR A 84 -43.88 59.28 -9.50
CA THR A 84 -43.45 59.22 -10.90
C THR A 84 -44.13 58.08 -11.66
N GLY A 85 -44.16 58.18 -12.99
CA GLY A 85 -44.44 57.05 -13.89
C GLY A 85 -43.18 56.39 -14.47
N ASP A 86 -42.00 56.93 -14.18
CA ASP A 86 -40.69 56.48 -14.65
C ASP A 86 -40.01 55.57 -13.61
N ASP A 87 -39.02 54.77 -14.03
CA ASP A 87 -38.20 53.93 -13.14
C ASP A 87 -36.79 54.51 -12.99
N PHE A 88 -36.47 55.00 -11.81
CA PHE A 88 -35.17 55.60 -11.48
C PHE A 88 -33.99 54.63 -11.71
N ASN A 89 -34.21 53.31 -11.59
CA ASN A 89 -33.17 52.29 -11.76
C ASN A 89 -32.71 52.13 -13.22
N THR A 90 -33.49 52.64 -14.18
CA THR A 90 -33.18 52.52 -15.61
C THR A 90 -32.25 53.62 -16.12
N ILE A 91 -31.92 54.62 -15.28
CA ILE A 91 -31.02 55.71 -15.64
C ILE A 91 -29.58 55.19 -15.73
N ASP A 92 -29.01 55.25 -16.93
CA ASP A 92 -27.62 54.86 -17.18
C ASP A 92 -26.63 55.97 -16.79
N TRP A 93 -26.32 56.05 -15.49
CA TRP A 93 -25.45 57.08 -14.93
C TRP A 93 -24.03 57.15 -15.55
N ALA A 94 -23.58 56.10 -16.26
CA ALA A 94 -22.28 56.10 -16.97
C ALA A 94 -22.29 56.98 -18.23
N ASN A 95 -23.46 57.19 -18.84
CA ASN A 95 -23.66 57.97 -20.06
C ASN A 95 -23.94 59.47 -19.81
N GLY A 96 -23.44 60.02 -18.69
CA GLY A 96 -23.57 61.44 -18.35
C GLY A 96 -22.93 62.40 -19.39
N PRO A 97 -23.10 63.73 -19.26
CA PRO A 97 -23.57 64.45 -18.07
C PRO A 97 -25.09 64.48 -17.90
N TYR A 98 -25.54 64.63 -16.66
CA TYR A 98 -26.95 64.80 -16.29
C TYR A 98 -27.21 66.17 -15.68
N PHE A 99 -28.46 66.64 -15.80
CA PHE A 99 -28.92 67.94 -15.32
C PHE A 99 -30.24 67.76 -14.56
N VAL A 100 -30.43 68.50 -13.46
CA VAL A 100 -31.69 68.58 -12.71
C VAL A 100 -32.39 69.88 -13.08
N GLU A 101 -33.57 69.77 -13.67
CA GLU A 101 -34.54 70.84 -13.83
C GLU A 101 -35.56 70.79 -12.68
N VAL A 102 -35.76 71.95 -12.04
CA VAL A 102 -36.70 72.10 -10.93
C VAL A 102 -37.84 73.02 -11.36
N ALA A 103 -39.07 72.56 -11.18
CA ALA A 103 -40.27 73.34 -11.39
C ALA A 103 -41.15 73.35 -10.13
N LEU A 104 -41.88 74.44 -9.91
CA LEU A 104 -42.57 74.74 -8.65
C LEU A 104 -44.01 75.18 -8.90
N ASP A 105 -44.92 74.65 -8.08
CA ASP A 105 -46.27 75.17 -7.86
C ASP A 105 -46.33 75.71 -6.41
N VAL A 106 -46.39 77.03 -6.27
CA VAL A 106 -46.39 77.70 -4.96
C VAL A 106 -47.65 77.46 -4.14
N THR A 107 -48.72 76.93 -4.75
CA THR A 107 -50.00 76.65 -4.07
C THR A 107 -50.15 75.20 -3.63
N GLY A 108 -49.15 74.34 -3.93
CA GLY A 108 -49.21 72.91 -3.62
C GLY A 108 -49.97 72.08 -4.65
N GLY A 109 -50.31 72.66 -5.80
CA GLY A 109 -50.98 71.99 -6.91
C GLY A 109 -50.03 71.32 -7.89
N THR A 110 -50.51 71.11 -9.12
CA THR A 110 -49.79 70.44 -10.21
C THR A 110 -49.49 71.38 -11.39
N SER A 111 -49.65 72.69 -11.22
CA SER A 111 -49.38 73.70 -12.25
C SER A 111 -47.98 74.28 -12.08
N TYR A 112 -46.98 73.50 -12.52
CA TYR A 112 -45.57 73.82 -12.28
C TYR A 112 -45.03 74.90 -13.22
N SER A 113 -44.24 75.82 -12.64
CA SER A 113 -43.41 76.79 -13.38
C SER A 113 -41.94 76.45 -13.20
N VAL A 114 -41.15 76.45 -14.28
CA VAL A 114 -39.71 76.10 -14.22
C VAL A 114 -38.91 77.19 -13.50
N MET A 115 -38.15 76.79 -12.48
CA MET A 115 -37.30 77.67 -11.66
C MET A 115 -35.85 77.69 -12.15
N GLY A 116 -35.38 76.61 -12.76
CA GLY A 116 -34.05 76.55 -13.36
C GLY A 116 -33.57 75.13 -13.61
N THR A 117 -32.44 75.02 -14.32
CA THR A 117 -31.78 73.75 -14.63
C THR A 117 -30.29 73.85 -14.32
N SER A 118 -29.75 72.87 -13.59
CA SER A 118 -28.35 72.84 -13.17
C SER A 118 -27.73 71.47 -13.41
N GLN A 119 -26.42 71.41 -13.68
CA GLN A 119 -25.73 70.14 -13.90
C GLN A 119 -25.57 69.37 -12.59
N LEU A 120 -25.82 68.07 -12.62
CA LEU A 120 -25.46 67.16 -11.56
C LEU A 120 -23.95 66.88 -11.60
N LEU A 121 -23.28 67.18 -10.50
CA LEU A 121 -21.87 66.87 -10.32
C LEU A 121 -21.72 65.67 -9.39
N SER A 122 -20.75 64.81 -9.68
CA SER A 122 -20.41 63.69 -8.80
C SER A 122 -19.88 64.19 -7.46
N VAL A 123 -20.31 63.57 -6.36
CA VAL A 123 -19.69 63.77 -5.05
C VAL A 123 -18.29 63.12 -5.01
N PRO A 124 -17.33 63.63 -4.21
CA PRO A 124 -15.96 63.09 -4.16
C PRO A 124 -15.86 61.58 -3.90
N TYR A 125 -16.79 61.00 -3.12
CA TYR A 125 -16.85 59.56 -2.87
C TYR A 125 -17.16 58.75 -4.14
N ALA A 126 -17.99 59.29 -5.04
CA ALA A 126 -18.31 58.64 -6.33
C ALA A 126 -17.14 58.69 -7.33
N LEU A 127 -16.25 59.68 -7.23
CA LEU A 127 -15.04 59.74 -8.07
C LEU A 127 -14.05 58.60 -7.77
N HIS A 128 -14.06 58.07 -6.54
CA HIS A 128 -13.22 56.94 -6.15
C HIS A 128 -13.75 55.58 -6.64
N ALA A 129 -15.03 55.50 -7.04
CA ALA A 129 -15.59 54.30 -7.67
C ALA A 129 -15.17 54.15 -9.16
N LYS A 130 -14.83 55.26 -9.84
CA LYS A 130 -14.41 55.26 -11.25
C LYS A 130 -13.07 54.55 -11.50
N THR A 131 -12.22 54.40 -10.49
CA THR A 131 -10.93 53.71 -10.62
C THR A 131 -11.04 52.18 -10.68
N VAL A 132 -12.27 51.61 -10.61
CA VAL A 132 -12.49 50.16 -10.61
C VAL A 132 -12.87 49.60 -12.00
N GLU A 133 -13.20 50.45 -12.99
CA GLU A 133 -13.71 50.01 -14.31
C GLU A 133 -12.64 49.72 -15.38
N THR A 134 -11.35 49.86 -15.08
CA THR A 134 -10.27 49.47 -16.01
C THR A 134 -9.69 48.12 -15.62
N TYR A 135 -10.50 47.07 -15.80
CA TYR A 135 -10.02 45.69 -15.85
C TYR A 135 -9.59 45.40 -17.31
N ASP A 136 -8.28 45.42 -17.54
CA ASP A 136 -7.66 44.95 -18.78
C ASP A 136 -7.72 43.42 -18.82
N ALA A 137 -7.90 42.84 -20.01
CA ALA A 137 -8.24 41.43 -20.23
C ALA A 137 -7.09 40.44 -19.93
N CYS A 138 -5.94 40.88 -19.41
CA CYS A 138 -4.97 39.99 -18.74
C CYS A 138 -5.17 39.99 -17.21
N SER A 139 -6.40 39.73 -16.77
CA SER A 139 -6.74 39.62 -15.36
C SER A 139 -6.90 38.17 -14.87
N LEU A 140 -6.54 37.19 -15.70
CA LEU A 140 -6.39 35.80 -15.30
C LEU A 140 -4.94 35.40 -15.56
N PHE A 141 -4.07 35.69 -14.60
CA PHE A 141 -2.75 35.09 -14.56
C PHE A 141 -2.92 33.60 -14.26
N ASN A 142 -2.50 32.75 -15.20
CA ASN A 142 -2.41 31.32 -14.98
C ASN A 142 -0.99 30.96 -14.54
N TYR A 143 -0.91 29.93 -13.71
CA TYR A 143 0.34 29.25 -13.38
C TYR A 143 0.69 28.29 -14.50
N TYR A 144 1.95 28.34 -14.95
CA TYR A 144 2.52 27.35 -15.85
C TYR A 144 3.79 26.79 -15.23
N TYR A 145 4.02 25.49 -15.39
CA TYR A 145 5.08 24.70 -14.76
C TYR A 145 6.02 24.18 -15.85
N ALA A 146 7.33 24.25 -15.63
CA ALA A 146 8.29 23.81 -16.63
C ALA A 146 8.08 22.32 -16.93
N ASP A 147 8.08 21.98 -18.21
CA ASP A 147 7.98 20.61 -18.74
C ASP A 147 9.23 20.38 -19.60
N ARG A 148 10.27 19.86 -18.97
CA ARG A 148 11.62 19.80 -19.54
C ARG A 148 11.87 18.50 -20.30
N ASP A 149 11.23 17.40 -19.94
CA ASP A 149 11.33 16.14 -20.68
C ASP A 149 10.22 15.96 -21.73
N GLY A 150 9.18 16.81 -21.71
CA GLY A 150 8.17 16.91 -22.75
C GLY A 150 7.05 15.88 -22.66
N ASP A 151 6.78 15.33 -21.48
CA ASP A 151 5.73 14.32 -21.28
C ASP A 151 4.33 14.92 -21.03
N GLY A 152 4.25 16.24 -20.82
CA GLY A 152 3.01 16.99 -20.61
C GLY A 152 2.67 17.29 -19.16
N PHE A 153 3.48 16.85 -18.21
CA PHE A 153 3.43 17.19 -16.80
C PHE A 153 4.60 18.14 -16.46
N GLY A 154 4.47 18.93 -15.41
CA GLY A 154 5.49 19.94 -15.10
C GLY A 154 5.87 20.02 -13.63
N ASP A 155 7.06 20.55 -13.38
CA ASP A 155 7.64 20.71 -12.04
C ASP A 155 6.91 21.78 -11.22
N SER A 156 6.28 21.36 -10.12
CA SER A 156 5.60 22.25 -9.17
C SER A 156 6.50 23.33 -8.55
N TYR A 157 7.82 23.13 -8.52
CA TYR A 157 8.81 24.05 -7.99
C TYR A 157 9.33 25.05 -9.04
N ASN A 158 9.09 24.81 -10.32
CA ASN A 158 9.55 25.65 -11.42
C ASN A 158 8.39 26.24 -12.22
N LEU A 159 7.76 27.26 -11.64
CA LEU A 159 6.58 27.90 -12.20
C LEU A 159 6.81 29.34 -12.70
N VAL A 160 6.02 29.75 -13.67
CA VAL A 160 5.95 31.12 -14.19
C VAL A 160 4.50 31.60 -14.25
N PHE A 161 4.33 32.92 -14.20
CA PHE A 161 3.04 33.60 -14.35
C PHE A 161 2.97 34.24 -15.73
N ALA A 162 1.97 33.86 -16.53
CA ALA A 162 1.78 34.42 -17.87
C ALA A 162 0.29 34.48 -18.26
N CYS A 163 -0.04 35.35 -19.22
CA CYS A 163 -1.40 35.39 -19.80
C CYS A 163 -1.65 34.19 -20.74
N THR A 164 -0.60 33.64 -21.36
CA THR A 164 -0.66 32.48 -22.28
C THR A 164 0.47 31.51 -21.98
N GLN A 165 0.27 30.22 -22.25
CA GLN A 165 1.25 29.14 -22.01
C GLN A 165 2.58 29.43 -22.74
N PRO A 166 3.68 29.63 -22.01
CA PRO A 166 5.00 29.72 -22.62
C PRO A 166 5.41 28.37 -23.22
N THR A 167 6.28 28.39 -24.23
CA THR A 167 6.84 27.16 -24.80
C THR A 167 7.71 26.43 -23.76
N GLY A 168 7.52 25.12 -23.61
CA GLY A 168 8.23 24.30 -22.61
C GLY A 168 7.64 24.39 -21.20
N TYR A 169 6.39 24.83 -21.09
CA TYR A 169 5.66 24.84 -19.82
C TYR A 169 4.25 24.26 -20.03
N VAL A 170 3.67 23.67 -18.99
CA VAL A 170 2.31 23.08 -18.96
C VAL A 170 1.50 23.61 -17.78
N THR A 171 0.20 23.33 -17.75
CA THR A 171 -0.68 23.75 -16.64
C THR A 171 -0.76 22.73 -15.53
N ASP A 172 -0.38 21.48 -15.80
CA ASP A 172 -0.36 20.40 -14.82
C ASP A 172 0.98 20.40 -14.08
N ASN A 173 0.96 20.25 -12.77
CA ASN A 173 2.14 20.38 -11.91
C ASN A 173 2.47 19.12 -11.12
N THR A 174 2.02 17.99 -11.63
CA THR A 174 2.01 16.70 -10.93
C THR A 174 3.21 15.82 -11.30
N ASP A 175 4.20 16.37 -12.00
CA ASP A 175 5.45 15.70 -12.30
C ASP A 175 6.36 15.62 -11.06
N CYS A 176 6.80 14.41 -10.72
CA CYS A 176 7.74 14.16 -9.63
C CYS A 176 9.20 14.15 -10.08
N ASN A 177 9.49 14.04 -11.39
CA ASN A 177 10.83 14.15 -11.96
C ASN A 177 10.82 14.67 -13.42
N ASP A 178 10.87 16.00 -13.56
CA ASP A 178 10.96 16.80 -14.79
C ASP A 178 12.25 16.59 -15.63
N ASN A 179 12.98 15.50 -15.40
CA ASN A 179 14.09 15.07 -16.28
C ASN A 179 13.88 13.65 -16.81
N ASN A 180 12.75 13.00 -16.50
CA ASN A 180 12.44 11.63 -16.87
C ASN A 180 10.97 11.49 -17.26
N SER A 181 10.71 11.39 -18.56
CA SER A 181 9.37 11.24 -19.15
C SER A 181 8.62 9.96 -18.75
N ASN A 182 9.24 9.08 -17.96
CA ASN A 182 8.63 7.88 -17.39
C ASN A 182 8.30 8.04 -15.89
N SER A 183 8.40 9.26 -15.35
CA SER A 183 8.14 9.58 -13.95
C SER A 183 7.05 10.67 -13.85
N ASN A 184 5.82 10.31 -14.17
CA ASN A 184 4.66 11.21 -14.20
C ASN A 184 3.36 10.46 -13.85
N PRO A 185 2.24 11.14 -13.54
CA PRO A 185 0.98 10.52 -13.10
C PRO A 185 0.36 9.45 -13.99
N ASN A 186 0.76 9.39 -15.26
CA ASN A 186 0.27 8.39 -16.21
C ASN A 186 1.26 7.26 -16.47
N ALA A 187 2.46 7.32 -15.89
CA ALA A 187 3.44 6.25 -16.02
C ALA A 187 2.95 4.98 -15.31
N THR A 188 3.46 3.84 -15.76
CA THR A 188 3.24 2.55 -15.09
C THR A 188 4.44 2.30 -14.20
N GLU A 189 4.19 1.88 -12.96
CA GLU A 189 5.22 1.43 -12.05
C GLU A 189 6.09 0.34 -12.69
N ILE A 190 7.40 0.54 -12.62
CA ILE A 190 8.41 -0.45 -12.94
C ILE A 190 9.29 -0.60 -11.71
N CYS A 191 9.80 -1.82 -11.49
CA CYS A 191 10.52 -2.09 -10.27
C CYS A 191 11.96 -1.55 -10.31
N ASP A 192 12.12 -0.28 -10.00
CA ASP A 192 13.39 0.43 -9.99
C ASP A 192 13.61 1.23 -8.70
N ASN A 193 12.73 1.08 -7.70
CA ASN A 193 12.70 1.85 -6.46
C ASN A 193 12.45 3.36 -6.68
N ILE A 194 11.80 3.72 -7.78
CA ILE A 194 11.34 5.08 -8.08
C ILE A 194 9.82 5.05 -8.13
N ASP A 195 9.19 6.08 -7.58
CA ASP A 195 7.76 6.35 -7.80
C ASP A 195 7.60 6.84 -9.25
N ASN A 196 7.22 5.96 -10.17
CA ASN A 196 7.10 6.31 -11.59
C ASN A 196 5.80 7.07 -11.84
N ASN A 197 4.73 6.75 -11.14
CA ASN A 197 3.41 7.32 -11.36
C ASN A 197 3.10 8.51 -10.44
N CYS A 198 4.08 8.98 -9.67
CA CYS A 198 4.00 10.12 -8.78
C CYS A 198 2.81 10.07 -7.79
N ASP A 199 2.37 8.88 -7.35
CA ASP A 199 1.25 8.72 -6.40
C ASP A 199 1.69 8.74 -4.93
N GLY A 200 3.01 8.75 -4.69
CA GLY A 200 3.65 8.75 -3.38
C GLY A 200 3.94 7.35 -2.82
N GLN A 201 3.65 6.29 -3.56
CA GLN A 201 4.10 4.93 -3.31
C GLN A 201 5.23 4.58 -4.27
N ILE A 202 6.03 3.57 -3.91
CA ILE A 202 7.15 3.11 -4.74
C ILE A 202 6.86 1.66 -5.08
N ASP A 203 6.95 1.32 -6.38
CA ASP A 203 6.85 -0.03 -6.91
C ASP A 203 5.50 -0.72 -6.59
N GLU A 204 4.40 0.03 -6.44
CA GLU A 204 3.08 -0.54 -6.16
C GLU A 204 2.39 -1.13 -7.40
N GLY A 205 1.42 -2.03 -7.17
CA GLY A 205 0.75 -2.73 -8.29
C GLY A 205 1.66 -3.71 -9.06
N ILE A 206 2.94 -3.83 -8.68
CA ILE A 206 3.88 -4.83 -9.19
C ILE A 206 3.65 -6.15 -8.45
N THR A 207 3.75 -7.25 -9.20
CA THR A 207 3.77 -8.58 -8.59
C THR A 207 5.16 -8.85 -8.04
N LEU A 208 5.30 -8.76 -6.72
CA LEU A 208 6.54 -9.12 -6.03
C LEU A 208 6.67 -10.64 -5.96
N VAL A 209 7.87 -11.12 -6.26
CA VAL A 209 8.36 -12.47 -6.00
C VAL A 209 8.68 -12.56 -4.51
N LEU A 210 7.97 -13.46 -3.84
CA LEU A 210 8.30 -13.89 -2.48
C LEU A 210 9.47 -14.87 -2.56
N GLN A 211 10.52 -14.63 -1.78
CA GLN A 211 11.75 -15.41 -1.80
C GLN A 211 12.40 -15.50 -0.42
N TYR A 212 13.20 -16.55 -0.20
CA TYR A 212 13.86 -16.89 1.06
C TYR A 212 15.37 -16.97 0.83
N ILE A 213 16.18 -16.62 1.83
CA ILE A 213 17.63 -16.71 1.71
C ILE A 213 18.05 -18.17 1.50
N ASP A 214 18.97 -18.39 0.57
CA ASP A 214 19.57 -19.69 0.25
C ASP A 214 21.09 -19.52 0.44
N SER A 215 21.56 -19.74 1.66
CA SER A 215 22.93 -19.35 2.05
C SER A 215 23.98 -20.37 1.63
N ASP A 216 23.62 -21.64 1.48
CA ASP A 216 24.53 -22.71 1.05
C ASP A 216 24.42 -23.06 -0.45
N GLY A 217 23.39 -22.58 -1.14
CA GLY A 217 23.23 -22.64 -2.58
C GLY A 217 22.68 -23.95 -3.12
N ASP A 218 21.94 -24.71 -2.31
CA ASP A 218 21.33 -25.98 -2.73
C ASP A 218 19.98 -25.83 -3.45
N GLY A 219 19.43 -24.61 -3.45
CA GLY A 219 18.17 -24.26 -4.12
C GLY A 219 16.95 -24.30 -3.21
N TYR A 220 17.09 -24.59 -1.93
CA TYR A 220 16.06 -24.43 -0.90
C TYR A 220 16.40 -23.22 -0.03
N GLY A 221 15.38 -22.61 0.58
CA GLY A 221 15.57 -21.42 1.39
C GLY A 221 15.33 -21.69 2.86
N ASP A 222 15.99 -20.91 3.72
CA ASP A 222 15.94 -21.03 5.18
C ASP A 222 14.51 -21.01 5.73
N TYR A 223 14.11 -22.14 6.32
CA TYR A 223 12.83 -22.30 6.99
C TYR A 223 12.62 -21.33 8.17
N ASN A 224 13.69 -20.88 8.84
CA ASN A 224 13.63 -20.04 10.03
C ASN A 224 13.67 -18.53 9.72
N SER A 225 13.98 -18.15 8.48
CA SER A 225 14.09 -16.74 8.09
C SER A 225 12.78 -16.17 7.57
N PRO A 226 12.47 -14.89 7.87
CA PRO A 226 11.33 -14.22 7.27
C PRO A 226 11.52 -14.07 5.75
N PRO A 227 10.43 -14.16 4.95
CA PRO A 227 10.51 -13.97 3.52
C PRO A 227 10.89 -12.52 3.16
N SER A 228 11.55 -12.38 2.02
CA SER A 228 11.78 -11.12 1.35
C SER A 228 10.91 -10.98 0.10
N TYR A 229 10.67 -9.74 -0.32
CA TYR A 229 9.84 -9.43 -1.49
C TYR A 229 10.64 -8.58 -2.47
N PHE A 230 10.84 -9.10 -3.67
CA PHE A 230 11.59 -8.45 -4.74
C PHE A 230 10.89 -8.68 -6.09
N CYS A 231 11.31 -8.00 -7.14
CA CYS A 231 10.61 -8.10 -8.42
C CYS A 231 11.06 -9.25 -9.30
N THR A 232 12.23 -9.80 -8.98
CA THR A 232 12.81 -10.99 -9.58
C THR A 232 13.41 -11.86 -8.49
N LEU A 233 13.63 -13.15 -8.80
CA LEU A 233 14.42 -14.01 -7.93
C LEU A 233 15.86 -13.50 -7.93
N GLU A 234 16.32 -13.05 -6.76
CA GLU A 234 17.69 -12.55 -6.60
C GLU A 234 18.69 -13.71 -6.40
N PRO A 235 19.95 -13.57 -6.84
CA PRO A 235 20.98 -14.56 -6.55
C PRO A 235 21.17 -14.79 -5.04
N GLY A 236 21.26 -16.06 -4.62
CA GLY A 236 21.34 -16.44 -3.20
C GLY A 236 19.98 -16.47 -2.49
N PHE A 237 18.89 -16.59 -3.25
CA PHE A 237 17.55 -16.82 -2.73
C PHE A 237 16.87 -17.99 -3.43
N SER A 238 15.95 -18.65 -2.72
CA SER A 238 15.03 -19.67 -3.22
C SER A 238 13.57 -19.20 -3.18
N LEU A 239 12.72 -19.86 -3.97
CA LEU A 239 11.26 -19.66 -3.96
C LEU A 239 10.55 -20.51 -2.90
N THR A 240 11.26 -21.42 -2.24
CA THR A 240 10.75 -22.28 -1.17
C THR A 240 11.46 -21.96 0.14
N ASN A 241 10.87 -22.37 1.27
CA ASN A 241 11.39 -22.14 2.62
C ASN A 241 11.52 -23.45 3.40
N ASP A 242 11.86 -24.51 2.70
CA ASP A 242 11.75 -25.87 3.21
C ASP A 242 13.11 -26.41 3.67
N ASP A 243 14.15 -25.56 3.74
CA ASP A 243 15.47 -25.94 4.22
C ASP A 243 15.55 -25.87 5.75
N CYS A 244 15.73 -27.04 6.38
CA CYS A 244 15.87 -27.17 7.82
C CYS A 244 17.27 -26.83 8.34
N ASN A 245 18.28 -26.71 7.47
CA ASN A 245 19.65 -26.28 7.78
C ASN A 245 20.32 -25.54 6.60
N ASP A 246 19.98 -24.26 6.43
CA ASP A 246 20.51 -23.32 5.42
C ASP A 246 22.02 -22.99 5.52
N MET A 247 22.80 -23.79 6.23
CA MET A 247 24.26 -23.71 6.27
C MET A 247 24.94 -24.97 5.73
N ASP A 248 24.16 -25.96 5.31
CA ASP A 248 24.60 -27.27 4.85
C ASP A 248 23.77 -27.77 3.67
N GLY A 249 24.24 -27.50 2.45
CA GLY A 249 23.53 -27.87 1.23
C GLY A 249 23.41 -29.37 0.94
N SER A 250 23.72 -30.23 1.91
CA SER A 250 23.39 -31.66 1.92
C SER A 250 22.15 -32.01 2.76
N THR A 251 21.58 -31.03 3.48
CA THR A 251 20.41 -31.17 4.33
C THR A 251 19.27 -30.34 3.76
N ASN A 252 18.40 -30.94 2.96
CA ASN A 252 17.29 -30.26 2.28
C ASN A 252 16.22 -31.26 1.80
N PRO A 253 15.01 -30.81 1.41
CA PRO A 253 13.92 -31.67 0.92
C PRO A 253 14.22 -32.57 -0.27
N GLY A 254 15.31 -32.35 -0.99
CA GLY A 254 15.76 -33.18 -2.10
C GLY A 254 16.82 -34.22 -1.70
N ALA A 255 17.30 -34.18 -0.46
CA ALA A 255 18.34 -35.06 0.04
C ALA A 255 17.79 -36.46 0.34
N THR A 256 18.69 -37.37 0.71
CA THR A 256 18.37 -38.71 1.20
C THR A 256 18.97 -38.85 2.57
N GLU A 257 18.23 -39.45 3.50
CA GLU A 257 18.69 -39.73 4.85
C GLU A 257 20.03 -40.46 4.90
N ILE A 258 20.92 -39.96 5.76
CA ILE A 258 22.20 -40.57 6.08
C ILE A 258 22.02 -41.42 7.35
N CYS A 259 21.67 -42.69 7.13
CA CYS A 259 21.30 -43.60 8.22
C CYS A 259 22.31 -43.65 9.37
N GLY A 260 21.79 -43.36 10.57
CA GLY A 260 22.48 -43.46 11.85
C GLY A 260 23.27 -42.20 12.24
N ASP A 261 23.10 -41.09 11.53
CA ASP A 261 23.67 -39.80 11.93
C ASP A 261 22.76 -39.00 12.89
N GLY A 262 21.48 -39.37 12.99
CA GLY A 262 20.49 -38.73 13.86
C GLY A 262 20.11 -37.31 13.43
N ILE A 263 20.33 -36.96 12.17
CA ILE A 263 19.92 -35.71 11.52
C ILE A 263 18.70 -36.03 10.64
N ASP A 264 17.86 -35.02 10.41
CA ASP A 264 16.79 -35.05 9.42
C ASP A 264 17.38 -34.42 8.17
N ASN A 265 18.00 -35.23 7.31
CA ASN A 265 18.74 -34.73 6.14
C ASN A 265 17.77 -34.32 5.03
N ASP A 266 16.62 -34.97 4.90
CA ASP A 266 15.62 -34.67 3.89
C ASP A 266 14.53 -33.69 4.36
N CYS A 267 14.68 -33.13 5.55
CA CYS A 267 13.79 -32.12 6.15
C CYS A 267 12.31 -32.52 6.15
N ASP A 268 11.98 -33.82 6.19
CA ASP A 268 10.60 -34.30 6.22
C ASP A 268 9.97 -34.30 7.63
N GLY A 269 10.76 -33.95 8.64
CA GLY A 269 10.39 -33.89 10.04
C GLY A 269 10.65 -35.19 10.80
N THR A 270 11.25 -36.20 10.16
CA THR A 270 11.67 -37.46 10.77
C THR A 270 13.15 -37.70 10.54
N GLN A 271 13.83 -38.22 11.56
CA GLN A 271 15.27 -38.52 11.48
C GLN A 271 15.45 -39.98 11.09
N ASP A 272 16.42 -40.27 10.22
CA ASP A 272 16.83 -41.61 9.83
C ASP A 272 15.68 -42.48 9.27
N ASN A 273 14.68 -41.90 8.59
CA ASN A 273 13.61 -42.67 7.93
C ASN A 273 14.06 -43.22 6.57
N GLY A 274 13.36 -44.23 6.05
CA GLY A 274 13.79 -44.90 4.82
C GLY A 274 15.14 -45.62 4.94
N CYS A 275 15.59 -45.86 6.17
CA CYS A 275 16.83 -46.55 6.51
C CYS A 275 16.60 -48.02 6.75
N CYS A 276 17.57 -48.84 6.34
CA CYS A 276 17.46 -50.27 6.50
C CYS A 276 17.60 -50.67 7.97
N GLN A 277 16.68 -51.49 8.46
CA GLN A 277 16.71 -52.00 9.82
C GLN A 277 17.40 -53.36 9.86
N TYR A 278 18.50 -53.47 10.60
CA TYR A 278 19.25 -54.69 10.86
C TYR A 278 19.04 -55.13 12.31
N LYS A 279 18.96 -56.44 12.53
CA LYS A 279 18.88 -57.03 13.86
C LYS A 279 20.26 -57.51 14.30
N TYR A 280 20.66 -57.17 15.52
CA TYR A 280 21.91 -57.61 16.13
C TYR A 280 21.65 -58.15 17.53
N TYR A 281 22.51 -59.06 17.99
CA TYR A 281 22.39 -59.82 19.23
C TYR A 281 23.49 -59.41 20.19
N LEU A 282 23.17 -59.24 21.48
CA LEU A 282 24.14 -58.86 22.50
C LEU A 282 25.19 -59.96 22.62
N ASP A 283 26.46 -59.58 22.60
CA ASP A 283 27.62 -60.43 22.85
C ASP A 283 28.29 -59.90 24.13
N PHE A 284 27.86 -60.43 25.27
CA PHE A 284 28.22 -59.93 26.59
C PHE A 284 29.58 -60.43 27.06
N ASP A 285 29.99 -61.62 26.65
CA ASP A 285 31.27 -62.22 27.04
C ASP A 285 32.38 -62.13 25.98
N LEU A 286 32.05 -61.60 24.80
CA LEU A 286 32.95 -61.21 23.71
C LEU A 286 33.59 -62.39 22.97
N ASP A 287 32.85 -63.48 22.73
CA ASP A 287 33.30 -64.60 21.90
C ASP A 287 32.91 -64.52 20.42
N GLY A 288 32.02 -63.58 20.06
CA GLY A 288 31.56 -63.36 18.70
C GLY A 288 30.21 -63.98 18.35
N TYR A 289 29.56 -64.66 19.29
CA TYR A 289 28.19 -65.15 19.21
C TYR A 289 27.32 -64.36 20.20
N GLY A 290 26.03 -64.20 19.90
CA GLY A 290 25.13 -63.40 20.74
C GLY A 290 23.86 -64.13 21.12
N ASP A 291 23.25 -63.67 22.22
CA ASP A 291 22.01 -64.22 22.78
C ASP A 291 20.79 -63.91 21.89
N GLU A 292 20.16 -64.94 21.34
CA GLU A 292 18.94 -64.85 20.51
C GLU A 292 17.79 -64.08 21.20
N ASN A 293 17.76 -64.10 22.53
CA ASN A 293 16.72 -63.47 23.35
C ASN A 293 17.01 -62.01 23.68
N ASN A 294 18.21 -61.52 23.37
CA ASN A 294 18.65 -60.17 23.66
C ASN A 294 19.19 -59.48 22.40
N SER A 295 18.27 -58.89 21.64
CA SER A 295 18.57 -58.23 20.38
C SER A 295 18.15 -56.76 20.35
N ILE A 296 18.78 -56.01 19.45
CA ILE A 296 18.42 -54.64 19.09
C ILE A 296 18.16 -54.54 17.59
N ILE A 297 17.42 -53.51 17.21
CA ILE A 297 17.29 -53.08 15.82
C ILE A 297 18.14 -51.82 15.62
N SER A 298 18.96 -51.79 14.57
CA SER A 298 19.82 -50.66 14.21
C SER A 298 19.65 -50.31 12.75
N THR A 299 19.80 -49.03 12.41
CA THR A 299 19.79 -48.54 11.03
C THR A 299 21.16 -48.66 10.34
N LEU A 300 22.19 -49.10 11.08
CA LEU A 300 23.54 -49.25 10.57
C LEU A 300 23.81 -50.69 10.11
N PRO A 301 24.48 -50.88 8.95
CA PRO A 301 24.84 -52.20 8.43
C PRO A 301 26.03 -52.84 9.16
N THR A 302 26.63 -52.13 10.12
CA THR A 302 27.69 -52.64 10.98
C THR A 302 27.16 -52.83 12.40
N PRO A 303 27.48 -53.95 13.08
CA PRO A 303 27.07 -54.17 14.45
C PRO A 303 27.52 -53.05 15.38
N PRO A 304 26.63 -52.52 16.25
CA PRO A 304 27.02 -51.66 17.36
C PRO A 304 28.01 -52.35 18.31
N ASN A 305 28.78 -51.56 19.07
CA ASN A 305 29.76 -52.12 20.00
C ASN A 305 29.11 -53.04 21.05
N GLY A 306 29.61 -54.26 21.19
CA GLY A 306 29.06 -55.29 22.08
C GLY A 306 27.87 -56.07 21.48
N TYR A 307 27.62 -55.95 20.17
CA TYR A 307 26.62 -56.71 19.45
C TYR A 307 27.22 -57.41 18.23
N VAL A 308 26.64 -58.53 17.82
CA VAL A 308 27.05 -59.35 16.67
C VAL A 308 25.85 -59.77 15.82
N LEU A 309 26.11 -60.30 14.63
CA LEU A 309 25.06 -60.82 13.72
C LEU A 309 24.65 -62.27 14.03
N ILE A 310 25.53 -63.05 14.67
CA ILE A 310 25.35 -64.49 14.83
C ILE A 310 24.64 -64.77 16.16
N ALA A 311 23.40 -65.24 16.12
CA ALA A 311 22.50 -65.39 17.26
C ALA A 311 22.53 -66.79 17.92
N LEU A 312 23.70 -67.39 18.04
CA LEU A 312 23.83 -68.82 18.35
C LEU A 312 24.42 -69.11 19.74
N ASP A 313 24.55 -68.10 20.59
CA ASP A 313 25.11 -68.29 21.93
C ASP A 313 24.07 -68.83 22.93
N CYS A 314 24.40 -69.92 23.61
CA CYS A 314 23.58 -70.54 24.64
C CYS A 314 23.99 -70.17 26.08
N ASP A 315 25.15 -69.54 26.30
CA ASP A 315 25.58 -68.98 27.59
C ASP A 315 26.42 -67.70 27.41
N ASP A 316 25.71 -66.58 27.17
CA ASP A 316 26.21 -65.21 27.03
C ASP A 316 26.82 -64.63 28.33
N ASN A 317 27.34 -65.46 29.22
CA ASN A 317 28.15 -65.05 30.37
C ASN A 317 29.47 -65.83 30.43
N ASN A 318 29.75 -66.68 29.45
CA ASN A 318 30.90 -67.54 29.40
C ASN A 318 31.38 -67.80 27.96
N ASN A 319 32.39 -67.02 27.56
CA ASN A 319 33.05 -67.05 26.24
C ASN A 319 33.76 -68.36 25.85
N THR A 320 33.53 -69.44 26.60
CA THR A 320 33.97 -70.80 26.27
C THR A 320 32.81 -71.73 25.98
N ILE A 321 31.57 -71.24 26.03
CA ILE A 321 30.34 -71.98 25.73
C ILE A 321 29.69 -71.25 24.56
N HIS A 322 29.93 -71.74 23.36
CA HIS A 322 29.43 -71.14 22.12
C HIS A 322 29.58 -72.15 20.98
N PRO A 323 28.88 -71.94 19.84
CA PRO A 323 29.07 -72.74 18.64
C PRO A 323 30.53 -72.78 18.21
N MET A 324 31.00 -73.93 17.72
CA MET A 324 32.42 -74.18 17.36
C MET A 324 33.35 -74.44 18.55
N THR A 325 32.84 -74.45 19.78
CA THR A 325 33.51 -75.13 20.90
C THR A 325 33.39 -76.65 20.75
N THR A 326 34.30 -77.40 21.38
CA THR A 326 34.20 -78.88 21.44
C THR A 326 33.39 -79.30 22.67
N GLU A 327 32.33 -80.06 22.46
CA GLU A 327 31.50 -80.63 23.53
C GLU A 327 32.29 -81.52 24.52
N ILE A 328 32.14 -81.25 25.82
CA ILE A 328 32.80 -81.98 26.91
C ILE A 328 31.82 -82.96 27.55
N ASN A 329 31.85 -84.18 27.03
CA ASN A 329 31.00 -85.26 27.53
C ASN A 329 31.07 -85.47 29.07
N GLY A 330 29.92 -85.39 29.74
CA GLY A 330 29.72 -85.74 31.15
C GLY A 330 29.97 -84.61 32.14
N ASP A 331 30.14 -83.36 31.69
CA ASP A 331 30.28 -82.20 32.57
C ASP A 331 28.92 -81.56 32.96
N GLY A 332 27.85 -81.93 32.26
CA GLY A 332 26.48 -81.47 32.50
C GLY A 332 26.13 -80.13 31.83
N ILE A 333 26.97 -79.63 30.95
CA ILE A 333 26.83 -78.38 30.19
C ILE A 333 26.72 -78.75 28.71
N ASP A 334 26.03 -77.91 27.93
CA ASP A 334 26.06 -77.95 26.47
C ASP A 334 27.12 -76.94 26.03
N ASN A 335 28.36 -77.37 25.78
CA ASN A 335 29.48 -76.45 25.56
C ASN A 335 29.53 -75.91 24.14
N ASP A 336 29.03 -76.68 23.16
CA ASP A 336 29.01 -76.29 21.75
C ASP A 336 27.64 -75.72 21.33
N CYS A 337 26.70 -75.58 22.27
CA CYS A 337 25.35 -75.07 22.01
C CYS A 337 24.59 -75.90 20.97
N TRP A 338 24.84 -77.22 20.93
CA TRP A 338 24.22 -78.13 19.98
C TRP A 338 23.52 -79.30 20.67
N GLY A 339 22.19 -79.23 20.75
CA GLY A 339 21.37 -80.40 21.07
C GLY A 339 21.54 -80.96 22.50
N GLY A 340 22.24 -80.25 23.38
CA GLY A 340 22.43 -80.58 24.79
C GLY A 340 23.68 -81.40 25.11
N GLU A 341 23.90 -81.63 26.41
CA GLU A 341 25.05 -82.38 26.93
C GLU A 341 25.25 -83.74 26.26
N ASN A 342 26.51 -84.06 25.94
CA ASN A 342 26.98 -85.24 25.20
C ASN A 342 26.52 -85.33 23.74
N VAL A 343 26.07 -84.22 23.15
CA VAL A 343 25.71 -84.15 21.73
C VAL A 343 26.72 -83.27 21.02
N ALA A 344 27.69 -83.88 20.35
CA ALA A 344 28.69 -83.13 19.61
C ALA A 344 28.14 -82.69 18.24
N ALA A 345 28.36 -81.43 17.88
CA ALA A 345 28.10 -80.92 16.54
C ALA A 345 28.97 -81.60 15.47
N SER A 346 28.41 -81.72 14.27
CA SER A 346 29.08 -82.15 13.06
C SER A 346 30.18 -81.15 12.68
N SER A 347 31.29 -81.67 12.16
CA SER A 347 32.38 -80.87 11.57
C SER A 347 32.29 -80.79 10.05
N VAL A 348 31.16 -81.22 9.47
CA VAL A 348 30.90 -81.11 8.03
C VAL A 348 30.40 -79.70 7.75
N ASP A 349 30.99 -79.09 6.73
CA ASP A 349 30.58 -77.83 6.11
C ASP A 349 30.50 -78.16 4.62
N THR A 350 29.27 -78.30 4.11
CA THR A 350 28.99 -78.90 2.80
C THR A 350 29.17 -77.91 1.65
N ASP A 351 28.95 -76.61 1.87
CA ASP A 351 29.06 -75.55 0.86
C ASP A 351 30.22 -74.57 1.10
N ASN A 352 30.97 -74.75 2.19
CA ASN A 352 32.20 -74.04 2.54
C ASN A 352 32.00 -72.54 2.81
N ASP A 353 30.90 -72.13 3.44
CA ASP A 353 30.71 -70.76 3.91
C ASP A 353 31.35 -70.48 5.28
N GLY A 354 31.80 -71.53 5.97
CA GLY A 354 32.48 -71.46 7.27
C GLY A 354 31.59 -71.75 8.48
N ILE A 355 30.30 -72.03 8.28
CA ILE A 355 29.39 -72.55 9.29
C ILE A 355 29.20 -74.06 9.04
N THR A 356 29.17 -74.87 10.11
CA THR A 356 28.94 -76.32 9.92
C THR A 356 27.47 -76.62 9.69
N ASP A 357 27.18 -77.70 8.96
CA ASP A 357 25.85 -78.14 8.53
C ASP A 357 24.80 -78.24 9.67
N ASP A 358 25.25 -78.38 10.92
CA ASP A 358 24.39 -78.48 12.09
C ASP A 358 23.87 -77.09 12.52
N TYR A 359 24.67 -76.03 12.38
CA TYR A 359 24.25 -74.65 12.68
C TYR A 359 23.74 -73.89 11.47
N ASP A 360 24.02 -74.38 10.26
CA ASP A 360 23.58 -73.75 9.02
C ASP A 360 22.13 -74.12 8.67
N CYS A 361 21.28 -73.11 8.43
CA CYS A 361 19.91 -73.32 8.01
C CYS A 361 19.77 -73.72 6.53
N ALA A 362 20.82 -73.55 5.72
CA ALA A 362 20.85 -73.97 4.32
C ALA A 362 22.16 -74.67 3.91
N PRO A 363 22.42 -75.92 4.37
CA PRO A 363 23.71 -76.64 4.22
C PRO A 363 24.20 -76.95 2.79
N ASN A 364 23.58 -76.39 1.75
CA ASN A 364 24.00 -76.55 0.37
C ASN A 364 23.99 -75.22 -0.41
N ASP A 365 23.80 -74.08 0.27
CA ASP A 365 23.79 -72.74 -0.29
C ASP A 365 24.62 -71.79 0.58
N GLY A 366 25.93 -71.72 0.30
CA GLY A 366 26.86 -70.87 1.06
C GLY A 366 26.67 -69.35 0.92
N ASN A 367 25.50 -68.89 0.46
CA ASN A 367 25.04 -67.51 0.59
C ASN A 367 23.99 -67.32 1.70
N VAL A 368 23.53 -68.42 2.32
CA VAL A 368 22.48 -68.44 3.34
C VAL A 368 23.03 -69.16 4.56
N TYR A 369 23.45 -68.41 5.57
CA TYR A 369 24.09 -68.95 6.78
C TYR A 369 24.03 -67.95 7.95
N PRO A 370 24.08 -68.43 9.22
CA PRO A 370 24.16 -67.55 10.39
C PRO A 370 25.23 -66.48 10.28
N GLY A 371 24.81 -65.22 10.31
CA GLY A 371 25.71 -64.06 10.19
C GLY A 371 25.93 -63.51 8.78
N ALA A 372 25.29 -64.07 7.74
CA ALA A 372 25.28 -63.47 6.42
C ALA A 372 24.71 -62.03 6.47
N ILE A 373 25.27 -61.11 5.66
CA ILE A 373 24.78 -59.73 5.60
C ILE A 373 23.57 -59.67 4.66
N GLU A 374 22.42 -59.38 5.22
CA GLU A 374 21.16 -59.28 4.49
C GLU A 374 21.03 -57.95 3.75
N ALA A 375 20.50 -58.00 2.52
CA ALA A 375 20.18 -56.81 1.75
C ALA A 375 18.75 -56.34 2.05
N CYS A 376 18.60 -55.05 2.35
CA CYS A 376 17.29 -54.48 2.63
C CYS A 376 16.28 -54.66 1.51
N GLY A 377 15.04 -55.02 1.86
CA GLY A 377 13.96 -55.14 0.89
C GLY A 377 14.09 -56.32 -0.08
N ALA A 378 15.09 -57.20 0.10
CA ALA A 378 15.23 -58.41 -0.69
C ALA A 378 14.10 -59.43 -0.40
N GLY A 379 13.46 -59.33 0.77
CA GLY A 379 12.33 -60.18 1.15
C GLY A 379 12.71 -61.64 1.44
N VAL A 380 13.99 -61.89 1.68
CA VAL A 380 14.57 -63.20 1.99
C VAL A 380 15.39 -63.07 3.26
N ASP A 381 15.21 -64.04 4.17
CA ASP A 381 16.08 -64.24 5.32
C ASP A 381 17.26 -65.09 4.82
N ILE A 382 18.47 -64.52 4.86
CA ILE A 382 19.69 -65.26 4.48
C ILE A 382 20.64 -65.46 5.65
N ASN A 383 20.36 -64.91 6.83
CA ASN A 383 21.21 -65.05 8.02
C ASN A 383 20.63 -66.01 9.06
N CYS A 384 19.55 -66.71 8.73
CA CYS A 384 18.93 -67.76 9.52
C CYS A 384 18.34 -67.28 10.86
N ASP A 385 18.11 -65.99 11.03
CA ASP A 385 17.70 -65.41 12.32
C ASP A 385 16.19 -65.11 12.39
N SER A 386 15.44 -65.48 11.33
CA SER A 386 14.01 -65.25 11.14
C SER A 386 13.58 -63.78 11.09
N PHE A 387 14.52 -62.84 11.00
CA PHE A 387 14.28 -61.44 10.72
C PHE A 387 14.56 -61.16 9.23
N ILE A 388 13.80 -60.24 8.64
CA ILE A 388 14.02 -59.82 7.25
C ILE A 388 14.11 -58.30 7.26
N PRO A 389 15.26 -57.70 6.89
CA PRO A 389 15.47 -56.26 6.93
C PRO A 389 14.48 -55.50 6.04
N THR A 390 13.81 -54.55 6.65
CA THR A 390 12.91 -53.61 5.99
C THR A 390 13.35 -52.18 6.25
N TYR A 391 12.91 -51.27 5.37
CA TYR A 391 13.03 -49.84 5.61
C TYR A 391 12.03 -49.40 6.69
N ASN A 392 12.45 -48.48 7.56
CA ASN A 392 11.62 -47.93 8.63
C ASN A 392 10.64 -46.83 8.17
#